data_AF-A0A2S8FQL3-F1
#
_entry.id   AF-A0A2S8FQL3-F1
#
_cell.length_a   1.000
_cell.length_b   1.000
_cell.length_c   1.000
_cell.angle_alpha   90.00
_cell.angle_beta   90.00
_cell.angle_gamma   90.00
#
_symmetry.space_group_name_H-M   'P 1'
#
loop_
_entity.id
_entity.type
_entity.pdbx_description
1 polymer ?
#
loop_
_entity_poly.entity_id
_entity_poly.type
_entity_poly.pdbx_seq_one_letter_code
_entity_poly.pdbx_strand_id
1 'polypeptide(L)'
;MSDSYDFEAAARRRAGDYADLEVPSTDEPLDQATADRFVIPFYLRNLVRDFHKFRDAYLAVHREIDDQLIGRLLANCNWRPRITAAYFAAITCRTSFCTQIGRLLLRSDVCFAGGGYALALARFNSQESVNFLTKYLDHYLRRPDLYYDQGAVMGALFYTDRLNGTSLHEAYLDLWAEFTAEKHTWDLEGYLTSTEASLVAIQRIADQVD
;
A
#
# COMPACT_ATOMS: atom_id res chain seq x y z
N MET A 1 -5.70 -23.67 23.21
CA MET A 1 -6.10 -24.20 21.89
C MET A 1 -5.50 -23.26 20.88
N SER A 2 -4.46 -23.69 20.15
CA SER A 2 -3.84 -22.85 19.13
C SER A 2 -4.76 -22.86 17.92
N ASP A 3 -5.44 -21.74 17.69
CA ASP A 3 -5.98 -21.46 16.36
C ASP A 3 -4.78 -21.41 15.43
N SER A 4 -4.56 -22.52 14.69
CA SER A 4 -3.60 -22.55 13.60
C SER A 4 -3.95 -21.41 12.66
N TYR A 5 -2.94 -20.74 12.13
CA TYR A 5 -3.05 -19.68 11.15
C TYR A 5 -3.71 -20.20 9.88
N ASP A 6 -5.04 -20.31 9.91
CA ASP A 6 -5.83 -20.75 8.78
C ASP A 6 -6.30 -19.50 8.04
N PHE A 7 -5.43 -19.02 7.15
CA PHE A 7 -5.81 -18.01 6.17
C PHE A 7 -6.55 -18.66 5.02
N GLU A 8 -7.83 -18.97 5.21
CA GLU A 8 -8.69 -19.23 4.06
C GLU A 8 -8.66 -18.03 3.09
N ALA A 9 -8.32 -18.38 1.84
CA ALA A 9 -8.22 -17.58 0.61
C ALA A 9 -7.62 -16.17 0.74
N ALA A 10 -6.40 -16.01 0.25
CA ALA A 10 -5.99 -14.73 -0.33
C ALA A 10 -7.06 -14.34 -1.37
N ALA A 11 -7.75 -13.21 -1.16
CA ALA A 11 -8.72 -12.69 -2.12
C ALA A 11 -7.96 -12.16 -3.36
N ARG A 12 -7.48 -13.12 -4.15
CA ARG A 12 -6.81 -12.91 -5.42
C ARG A 12 -7.83 -12.42 -6.43
N ARG A 13 -7.44 -11.39 -7.17
CA ARG A 13 -8.16 -10.91 -8.34
C ARG A 13 -7.77 -11.77 -9.54
N ARG A 14 -8.60 -11.72 -10.59
CA ARG A 14 -8.24 -12.30 -11.88
C ARG A 14 -7.02 -11.57 -12.44
N ALA A 15 -6.20 -12.29 -13.21
CA ALA A 15 -5.08 -11.69 -13.93
C ALA A 15 -5.59 -10.50 -14.77
N GLY A 16 -4.97 -9.34 -14.58
CA GLY A 16 -5.23 -8.12 -15.35
C GLY A 16 -4.14 -7.86 -16.38
N ASP A 17 -4.17 -6.66 -16.98
CA ASP A 17 -3.30 -6.28 -18.11
C ASP A 17 -1.81 -6.16 -17.73
N TYR A 18 -1.48 -6.24 -16.44
CA TYR A 18 -0.13 -6.22 -15.89
C TYR A 18 0.36 -7.60 -15.38
N ALA A 19 -0.37 -8.69 -15.65
CA ALA A 19 -0.05 -10.02 -15.11
C ALA A 19 1.37 -10.52 -15.46
N ASP A 20 1.94 -10.04 -16.57
CA ASP A 20 3.28 -10.41 -17.05
C ASP A 20 4.42 -9.67 -16.34
N LEU A 21 4.13 -8.65 -15.51
CA LEU A 21 5.16 -7.95 -14.75
C LEU A 21 5.81 -8.89 -13.74
N GLU A 22 7.11 -9.13 -13.84
CA GLU A 22 7.82 -9.97 -12.88
C GLU A 22 7.81 -9.36 -11.48
N VAL A 23 7.26 -10.10 -10.53
CA VAL A 23 7.32 -9.82 -9.10
C VAL A 23 7.71 -11.09 -8.35
N PRO A 24 8.61 -11.02 -7.35
CA PRO A 24 8.81 -12.12 -6.42
C PRO A 24 7.47 -12.51 -5.81
N SER A 25 7.12 -13.80 -5.90
CA SER A 25 5.80 -14.29 -5.55
C SER A 25 5.90 -15.72 -5.04
N THR A 26 5.31 -16.00 -3.88
CA THR A 26 5.23 -17.35 -3.30
C THR A 26 3.85 -17.59 -2.69
N ASP A 27 3.36 -18.80 -2.89
CA ASP A 27 2.11 -19.30 -2.30
C ASP A 27 2.38 -20.07 -1.01
N GLU A 28 3.65 -20.19 -0.59
CA GLU A 28 4.02 -20.85 0.64
C GLU A 28 3.40 -20.11 1.85
N PRO A 29 2.75 -20.85 2.77
CA PRO A 29 2.20 -20.26 3.99
C PRO A 29 3.29 -19.58 4.81
N LEU A 30 2.95 -18.40 5.34
CA LEU A 30 3.79 -17.75 6.33
C LEU A 30 3.72 -18.54 7.64
N ASP A 31 4.85 -18.77 8.29
CA ASP A 31 4.86 -19.44 9.59
C ASP A 31 4.09 -18.63 10.63
N GLN A 32 3.41 -19.33 11.55
CA GLN A 32 2.56 -18.72 12.59
C GLN A 32 3.32 -17.65 13.40
N ALA A 33 4.56 -17.93 13.79
CA ALA A 33 5.33 -17.04 14.65
C ALA A 33 5.63 -15.71 13.97
N THR A 34 6.04 -15.75 12.69
CA THR A 34 6.21 -14.54 11.88
C THR A 34 4.89 -13.80 11.78
N ALA A 35 3.79 -14.50 11.57
CA ALA A 35 2.54 -13.85 11.29
C ALA A 35 1.87 -13.23 12.53
N ASP A 36 1.90 -13.90 13.67
CA ASP A 36 1.47 -13.37 14.96
C ASP A 36 2.23 -12.11 15.34
N ARG A 37 3.54 -12.09 15.06
CA ARG A 37 4.43 -11.00 15.44
C ARG A 37 4.39 -9.82 14.47
N PHE A 38 4.40 -10.10 13.17
CA PHE A 38 4.64 -9.09 12.14
C PHE A 38 3.46 -8.83 11.22
N VAL A 39 2.38 -9.61 11.26
CA VAL A 39 1.24 -9.41 10.34
C VAL A 39 -0.02 -9.07 11.13
N ILE A 40 -0.49 -9.94 12.02
CA ILE A 40 -1.74 -9.78 12.79
C ILE A 40 -1.89 -8.40 13.44
N PRO A 41 -0.84 -7.84 14.10
CA PRO A 41 -1.01 -6.59 14.80
C PRO A 41 -1.32 -5.40 13.88
N PHE A 42 -1.03 -5.52 12.57
CA PHE A 42 -0.94 -4.41 11.63
C PHE A 42 -1.96 -4.44 10.48
N TYR A 43 -2.25 -5.60 9.88
CA TYR A 43 -2.88 -5.65 8.55
C TYR A 43 -4.34 -5.12 8.47
N LEU A 44 -5.06 -5.02 9.59
CA LEU A 44 -6.42 -4.46 9.68
C LEU A 44 -6.49 -3.12 10.44
N ARG A 45 -5.33 -2.52 10.73
CA ARG A 45 -5.28 -1.26 11.46
C ARG A 45 -5.45 -0.09 10.51
N ASN A 46 -6.31 0.85 10.89
CA ASN A 46 -6.32 2.17 10.27
C ASN A 46 -5.22 3.01 10.94
N LEU A 47 -4.21 3.43 10.18
CA LEU A 47 -3.02 4.12 10.71
C LEU A 47 -3.34 5.41 11.51
N VAL A 48 -4.47 6.06 11.22
CA VAL A 48 -4.90 7.28 11.90
C VAL A 48 -5.74 6.96 13.13
N ARG A 49 -6.83 6.19 12.97
CA ARG A 49 -7.76 5.86 14.06
C ARG A 49 -7.11 4.95 15.11
N ASP A 50 -6.32 3.98 14.67
CA ASP A 50 -5.64 3.01 15.51
C ASP A 50 -4.16 3.38 15.77
N PHE A 51 -3.80 4.66 15.58
CA PHE A 51 -2.41 5.16 15.60
C PHE A 51 -1.60 4.64 16.78
N HIS A 52 -2.08 4.80 18.02
CA HIS A 52 -1.34 4.37 19.20
C HIS A 52 -1.12 2.86 19.23
N LYS A 53 -2.14 2.06 18.87
CA LYS A 53 -2.02 0.59 18.83
C LYS A 53 -1.02 0.15 17.75
N PHE A 54 -1.08 0.76 16.57
CA PHE A 54 -0.16 0.47 15.48
C PHE A 54 1.27 0.84 15.89
N ARG A 55 1.46 2.06 16.39
CA ARG A 55 2.75 2.58 16.84
C ARG A 55 3.35 1.68 17.91
N ASP A 56 2.60 1.36 18.96
CA ASP A 56 3.12 0.58 20.09
C ASP A 56 3.50 -0.84 19.64
N ALA A 57 2.70 -1.46 18.76
CA ALA A 57 3.04 -2.74 18.14
C ALA A 57 4.30 -2.64 17.26
N TYR A 58 4.43 -1.57 16.48
CA TYR A 58 5.61 -1.34 15.63
C TYR A 58 6.88 -1.16 16.48
N LEU A 59 6.83 -0.29 17.49
CA LEU A 59 7.95 -0.05 18.41
C LEU A 59 8.37 -1.32 19.19
N ALA A 60 7.46 -2.27 19.41
CA ALA A 60 7.81 -3.54 20.02
C ALA A 60 8.68 -4.45 19.13
N VAL A 61 8.65 -4.26 17.81
CA VAL A 61 9.32 -5.15 16.84
C VAL A 61 10.26 -4.43 15.87
N HIS A 62 10.37 -3.10 15.91
CA HIS A 62 11.02 -2.29 14.87
C HIS A 62 12.48 -2.68 14.60
N ARG A 63 13.20 -3.19 15.60
CA ARG A 63 14.61 -3.61 15.49
C ARG A 63 14.80 -4.90 14.69
N GLU A 64 13.74 -5.68 14.52
CA GLU A 64 13.73 -6.92 13.75
C GLU A 64 13.21 -6.74 12.33
N ILE A 65 12.79 -5.52 11.97
CA ILE A 65 12.30 -5.21 10.63
C ILE A 65 13.49 -4.90 9.73
N ASP A 66 13.87 -5.89 8.91
CA ASP A 66 14.92 -5.80 7.91
C ASP A 66 14.40 -6.06 6.49
N ASP A 67 15.29 -5.92 5.50
CA ASP A 67 14.97 -6.13 4.09
C ASP A 67 14.55 -7.58 3.80
N GLN A 68 15.10 -8.55 4.53
CA GLN A 68 14.73 -9.95 4.35
C GLN A 68 13.28 -10.19 4.78
N LEU A 69 12.86 -9.66 5.92
CA LEU A 69 11.50 -9.74 6.40
C LEU A 69 10.54 -9.02 5.45
N ILE A 70 10.83 -7.78 5.06
CA ILE A 70 9.98 -7.00 4.14
C ILE A 70 9.84 -7.73 2.80
N GLY A 71 10.95 -8.20 2.22
CA GLY A 71 10.95 -8.94 0.96
C GLY A 71 10.13 -10.24 1.04
N ARG A 72 10.28 -11.00 2.13
CA ARG A 72 9.52 -12.25 2.37
C ARG A 72 8.02 -11.99 2.47
N LEU A 73 7.62 -10.93 3.18
CA LEU A 73 6.20 -10.57 3.34
C LEU A 73 5.59 -10.02 2.03
N LEU A 74 6.35 -9.24 1.25
CA LEU A 74 5.90 -8.77 -0.07
C LEU A 74 5.75 -9.92 -1.08
N ALA A 75 6.62 -10.92 -1.02
CA ALA A 75 6.56 -12.08 -1.90
C ALA A 75 5.34 -12.97 -1.61
N ASN A 76 4.86 -13.01 -0.36
CA ASN A 76 3.72 -13.85 0.00
C ASN A 76 2.45 -13.39 -0.75
N CYS A 77 1.79 -14.31 -1.48
CA CYS A 77 0.59 -14.05 -2.28
C CYS A 77 -0.69 -13.86 -1.45
N ASN A 78 -0.61 -13.17 -0.31
CA ASN A 78 -1.72 -12.83 0.56
C ASN A 78 -1.68 -11.33 0.83
N TRP A 79 -2.83 -10.66 0.76
CA TRP A 79 -2.89 -9.21 0.94
C TRP A 79 -2.45 -8.76 2.33
N ARG A 80 -2.62 -9.61 3.36
CA ARG A 80 -2.31 -9.28 4.75
C ARG A 80 -0.81 -9.07 4.99
N PRO A 81 0.09 -10.02 4.66
CA PRO A 81 1.52 -9.78 4.76
C PRO A 81 1.97 -8.66 3.80
N ARG A 82 1.40 -8.56 2.59
CA ARG A 82 1.82 -7.52 1.63
C ARG A 82 1.51 -6.09 2.10
N ILE A 83 0.31 -5.82 2.61
CA ILE A 83 -0.03 -4.47 3.11
C ILE A 83 0.84 -4.12 4.32
N THR A 84 1.11 -5.08 5.21
CA THR A 84 1.98 -4.84 6.36
C THR A 84 3.42 -4.55 5.94
N ALA A 85 3.96 -5.31 4.98
CA ALA A 85 5.28 -5.07 4.43
C ALA A 85 5.39 -3.68 3.77
N ALA A 86 4.33 -3.24 3.08
CA ALA A 86 4.27 -1.90 2.52
C ALA A 86 4.35 -0.82 3.61
N TYR A 87 3.63 -0.98 4.73
CA TYR A 87 3.76 -0.08 5.87
C TYR A 87 5.17 -0.07 6.45
N PHE A 88 5.80 -1.24 6.63
CA PHE A 88 7.16 -1.33 7.14
C PHE A 88 8.15 -0.63 6.22
N ALA A 89 8.08 -0.87 4.91
CA ALA A 89 8.91 -0.21 3.92
C ALA A 89 8.70 1.32 3.93
N ALA A 90 7.45 1.78 4.09
CA ALA A 90 7.10 3.19 4.17
C ALA A 90 7.65 3.89 5.43
N ILE A 91 7.57 3.23 6.59
CA ILE A 91 8.09 3.76 7.88
C ILE A 91 9.61 3.79 7.87
N THR A 92 10.25 2.73 7.38
CA THR A 92 11.72 2.62 7.32
C THR A 92 12.35 3.27 6.09
N CYS A 93 11.55 3.92 5.23
CA CYS A 93 11.96 4.55 3.98
C CYS A 93 12.87 3.65 3.10
N ARG A 94 12.55 2.35 2.99
CA ARG A 94 13.36 1.36 2.25
C ARG A 94 13.09 1.44 0.75
N THR A 95 13.67 2.44 0.11
CA THR A 95 13.51 2.74 -1.32
C THR A 95 13.97 1.61 -2.25
N SER A 96 14.79 0.66 -1.78
CA SER A 96 15.16 -0.56 -2.50
C SER A 96 13.96 -1.41 -2.92
N PHE A 97 12.82 -1.29 -2.24
CA PHE A 97 11.57 -1.98 -2.59
C PHE A 97 10.68 -1.21 -3.58
N CYS A 98 11.08 -0.01 -4.04
CA CYS A 98 10.27 0.83 -4.94
C CYS A 98 9.76 0.07 -6.16
N THR A 99 10.66 -0.57 -6.92
CA THR A 99 10.29 -1.33 -8.12
C THR A 99 9.35 -2.50 -7.80
N GLN A 100 9.61 -3.26 -6.74
CA GLN A 100 8.77 -4.40 -6.36
C GLN A 100 7.36 -3.94 -5.95
N ILE A 101 7.26 -2.94 -5.08
CA ILE A 101 5.99 -2.38 -4.62
C ILE A 101 5.22 -1.74 -5.78
N GLY A 102 5.90 -1.00 -6.65
CA GLY A 102 5.31 -0.40 -7.84
C GLY A 102 4.73 -1.43 -8.80
N ARG A 103 5.44 -2.53 -9.07
CA ARG A 103 4.92 -3.63 -9.89
C ARG A 103 3.75 -4.36 -9.23
N LEU A 104 3.80 -4.57 -7.90
CA LEU A 104 2.68 -5.16 -7.15
C LEU A 104 1.43 -4.27 -7.21
N LEU A 105 1.59 -2.95 -7.13
CA LEU A 105 0.51 -1.98 -7.31
C LEU A 105 -0.11 -2.10 -8.71
N LEU A 106 0.72 -2.09 -9.77
CA LEU A 106 0.24 -2.23 -11.15
C LEU A 106 -0.47 -3.56 -11.39
N ARG A 107 0.08 -4.68 -10.90
CA ARG A 107 -0.53 -6.01 -11.01
C ARG A 107 -1.89 -6.09 -10.32
N SER A 108 -2.03 -5.43 -9.16
CA SER A 108 -3.27 -5.43 -8.36
C SER A 108 -3.81 -6.85 -8.07
N ASP A 109 -2.94 -7.86 -7.98
CA ASP A 109 -3.31 -9.29 -7.89
C ASP A 109 -4.14 -9.65 -6.65
N VAL A 110 -4.08 -8.85 -5.58
CA VAL A 110 -4.78 -9.11 -4.32
C VAL A 110 -5.53 -7.86 -3.87
N CYS A 111 -6.67 -8.01 -3.21
CA CYS A 111 -7.42 -6.88 -2.67
C CYS A 111 -6.71 -6.22 -1.48
N PHE A 112 -7.14 -5.02 -1.10
CA PHE A 112 -6.75 -4.26 0.11
C PHE A 112 -5.28 -3.82 0.23
N ALA A 113 -4.32 -4.43 -0.47
CA ALA A 113 -2.91 -4.07 -0.34
C ALA A 113 -2.52 -2.80 -1.12
N GLY A 114 -3.29 -2.40 -2.12
CA GLY A 114 -2.95 -1.28 -3.02
C GLY A 114 -2.79 0.05 -2.30
N GLY A 115 -3.67 0.37 -1.34
CA GLY A 115 -3.51 1.56 -0.50
C GLY A 115 -2.18 1.58 0.28
N GLY A 116 -1.74 0.43 0.81
CA GLY A 116 -0.43 0.32 1.47
C GLY A 116 0.73 0.59 0.53
N TYR A 117 0.67 0.06 -0.70
CA TYR A 117 1.69 0.33 -1.72
C TYR A 117 1.73 1.81 -2.12
N ALA A 118 0.56 2.44 -2.27
CA ALA A 118 0.46 3.87 -2.59
C ALA A 118 1.14 4.72 -1.51
N LEU A 119 0.91 4.40 -0.23
CA LEU A 119 1.58 5.07 0.90
C LEU A 119 3.10 4.89 0.86
N ALA A 120 3.58 3.65 0.62
CA ALA A 120 5.02 3.39 0.53
C ALA A 120 5.69 4.17 -0.61
N LEU A 121 5.08 4.17 -1.80
CA LEU A 121 5.60 4.91 -2.96
C LEU A 121 5.61 6.43 -2.71
N ALA A 122 4.56 6.98 -2.10
CA ALA A 122 4.52 8.39 -1.71
C ALA A 122 5.57 8.74 -0.65
N ARG A 123 5.85 7.83 0.31
CA ARG A 123 6.92 8.00 1.29
C ARG A 123 8.31 7.99 0.66
N PHE A 124 8.55 7.11 -0.31
CA PHE A 124 9.81 7.07 -1.04
C PHE A 124 10.04 8.34 -1.87
N ASN A 125 8.96 8.94 -2.39
CA ASN A 125 8.94 10.20 -3.14
C ASN A 125 10.06 10.30 -4.22
N SER A 126 10.35 9.18 -4.89
CA SER A 126 11.33 9.13 -5.97
C SER A 126 10.63 9.35 -7.32
N GLN A 127 11.40 9.72 -8.36
CA GLN A 127 10.85 9.80 -9.72
C GLN A 127 10.24 8.46 -10.17
N GLU A 128 10.86 7.34 -9.79
CA GLU A 128 10.32 6.01 -10.09
C GLU A 128 9.00 5.75 -9.35
N SER A 129 8.90 6.16 -8.08
CA SER A 129 7.67 6.04 -7.29
C SER A 129 6.52 6.80 -7.94
N VAL A 130 6.75 8.06 -8.29
CA VAL A 130 5.76 8.91 -8.97
C VAL A 130 5.35 8.27 -10.30
N ASN A 131 6.30 7.73 -11.07
CA ASN A 131 6.01 7.04 -12.33
C ASN A 131 5.12 5.80 -12.14
N PHE A 132 5.23 5.06 -11.03
CA PHE A 132 4.33 3.95 -10.74
C PHE A 132 2.92 4.43 -10.37
N LEU A 133 2.81 5.50 -9.58
CA LEU A 133 1.52 6.09 -9.22
C LEU A 133 0.77 6.60 -10.46
N THR A 134 1.46 7.34 -11.34
CA THR A 134 0.86 7.85 -12.59
C THR A 134 0.46 6.73 -13.54
N LYS A 135 1.33 5.73 -13.77
CA LYS A 135 1.00 4.54 -14.59
C LYS A 135 -0.22 3.79 -14.07
N TYR A 136 -0.38 3.70 -12.75
CA TYR A 136 -1.56 3.08 -12.15
C TYR A 136 -2.82 3.88 -12.48
N LEU A 137 -2.80 5.20 -12.26
CA LEU A 137 -3.96 6.06 -12.53
C LEU A 137 -4.32 6.09 -14.01
N ASP A 138 -3.33 6.15 -14.90
CA ASP A 138 -3.53 6.06 -16.33
C ASP A 138 -4.29 4.80 -16.73
N HIS A 139 -3.97 3.67 -16.11
CA HIS A 139 -4.65 2.44 -16.44
C HIS A 139 -6.02 2.32 -15.75
N TYR A 140 -6.05 2.44 -14.42
CA TYR A 140 -7.18 2.00 -13.61
C TYR A 140 -8.29 3.05 -13.46
N LEU A 141 -8.05 4.33 -13.73
CA LEU A 141 -9.17 5.30 -13.83
C LEU A 141 -10.01 5.06 -15.08
N ARG A 142 -9.42 4.52 -16.16
CA ARG A 142 -10.13 4.15 -17.40
C ARG A 142 -10.91 2.83 -17.29
N ARG A 143 -10.95 2.23 -16.11
CA ARG A 143 -11.59 0.95 -15.81
C ARG A 143 -12.68 1.14 -14.75
N PRO A 144 -13.82 1.77 -15.10
CA PRO A 144 -14.90 2.03 -14.14
C PRO A 144 -15.52 0.75 -13.57
N ASP A 145 -15.30 -0.41 -14.20
CA ASP A 145 -15.68 -1.73 -13.70
C ASP A 145 -14.83 -2.21 -12.51
N LEU A 146 -13.65 -1.62 -12.29
CA LEU A 146 -12.69 -2.06 -11.28
C LEU A 146 -12.66 -1.13 -10.06
N TYR A 147 -13.21 -1.60 -8.94
CA TYR A 147 -13.24 -0.92 -7.65
C TYR A 147 -12.00 -1.27 -6.84
N TYR A 148 -10.84 -0.74 -7.26
CA TYR A 148 -9.55 -1.04 -6.64
C TYR A 148 -9.13 0.11 -5.73
N ASP A 149 -7.90 0.62 -5.91
CA ASP A 149 -7.23 1.51 -4.98
C ASP A 149 -7.01 2.92 -5.59
N GLN A 150 -7.74 3.25 -6.66
CA GLN A 150 -7.60 4.51 -7.41
C GLN A 150 -7.64 5.75 -6.50
N GLY A 151 -8.55 5.79 -5.52
CA GLY A 151 -8.64 6.91 -4.58
C GLY A 151 -7.39 7.07 -3.72
N ALA A 152 -6.85 5.98 -3.18
CA ALA A 152 -5.61 6.02 -2.40
C ALA A 152 -4.40 6.43 -3.27
N VAL A 153 -4.36 6.01 -4.54
CA VAL A 153 -3.30 6.40 -5.47
C VAL A 153 -3.41 7.88 -5.87
N MET A 154 -4.63 8.42 -6.06
CA MET A 154 -4.86 9.86 -6.22
C MET A 154 -4.33 10.64 -5.01
N GLY A 155 -4.65 10.19 -3.79
CA GLY A 155 -4.15 10.80 -2.56
C GLY A 155 -2.62 10.75 -2.43
N ALA A 156 -2.01 9.63 -2.83
CA ALA A 156 -0.56 9.46 -2.80
C ALA A 156 0.14 10.41 -3.79
N LEU A 157 -0.37 10.53 -5.02
CA LEU A 157 0.17 11.46 -6.02
C LEU A 157 0.02 12.92 -5.58
N PHE A 158 -1.16 13.30 -5.08
CA PHE A 158 -1.40 14.63 -4.51
C PHE A 158 -0.43 14.99 -3.38
N TYR A 159 -0.14 14.03 -2.49
CA TYR A 159 0.83 14.24 -1.43
C TYR A 159 2.24 14.49 -2.00
N THR A 160 2.68 13.68 -2.97
CA THR A 160 3.99 13.90 -3.62
C THR A 160 4.05 15.24 -4.36
N ASP A 161 2.95 15.68 -4.95
CA ASP A 161 2.84 17.00 -5.59
C ASP A 161 3.10 18.13 -4.61
N ARG A 162 2.52 18.07 -3.41
CA ARG A 162 2.75 19.06 -2.33
C ARG A 162 4.21 19.09 -1.88
N LEU A 163 4.84 17.92 -1.76
CA LEU A 163 6.26 17.84 -1.37
C LEU A 163 7.20 18.38 -2.45
N ASN A 164 6.88 18.16 -3.72
CA ASN A 164 7.75 18.48 -4.85
C ASN A 164 7.42 19.81 -5.53
N GLY A 165 6.33 20.48 -5.13
CA GLY A 165 5.86 21.72 -5.77
C GLY A 165 5.33 21.49 -7.19
N THR A 166 4.75 20.31 -7.45
CA THR A 166 4.15 19.93 -8.74
C THR A 166 2.63 19.83 -8.64
N SER A 167 1.94 19.57 -9.75
CA SER A 167 0.48 19.38 -9.80
C SER A 167 0.07 18.25 -10.76
N LEU A 168 0.82 17.14 -10.77
CA LEU A 168 0.59 16.00 -11.65
C LEU A 168 -0.79 15.36 -11.46
N HIS A 169 -1.34 15.37 -10.24
CA HIS A 169 -2.68 14.84 -9.96
C HIS A 169 -3.80 15.59 -10.70
N GLU A 170 -3.60 16.87 -11.06
CA GLU A 170 -4.61 17.67 -11.77
C GLU A 170 -4.95 17.08 -13.13
N ALA A 171 -3.97 16.46 -13.80
CA ALA A 171 -4.16 15.80 -15.10
C ALA A 171 -5.12 14.60 -15.04
N TYR A 172 -5.45 14.11 -13.84
CA TYR A 172 -6.32 12.95 -13.63
C TYR A 172 -7.72 13.33 -13.11
N LEU A 173 -8.03 14.61 -12.91
CA LEU A 173 -9.31 15.05 -12.35
C LEU A 173 -10.51 14.70 -13.26
N ASP A 174 -10.36 14.86 -14.57
CA ASP A 174 -11.41 14.50 -15.53
C ASP A 174 -11.65 12.98 -15.55
N LEU A 175 -10.56 12.20 -15.60
CA LEU A 175 -10.63 10.74 -15.54
C LEU A 175 -11.22 10.24 -14.21
N TRP A 176 -10.92 10.92 -13.10
CA TRP A 176 -11.54 10.63 -11.81
C TRP A 176 -13.05 10.88 -11.87
N ALA A 177 -13.49 12.03 -12.39
CA ALA A 177 -14.90 12.36 -12.50
C ALA A 177 -15.67 11.32 -13.35
N GLU A 178 -15.09 10.91 -14.48
CA GLU A 178 -15.63 9.83 -15.31
C GLU A 178 -15.68 8.49 -14.56
N PHE A 179 -14.59 8.12 -13.89
CA PHE A 179 -14.50 6.89 -13.11
C PHE A 179 -15.55 6.84 -11.98
N THR A 180 -15.83 7.97 -11.32
CA THR A 180 -16.75 8.03 -10.18
C THR A 180 -18.19 8.40 -10.53
N ALA A 181 -18.55 8.56 -11.80
CA ALA A 181 -19.87 9.04 -12.22
C ALA A 181 -21.04 8.26 -11.59
N GLU A 182 -20.89 6.95 -11.41
CA GLU A 182 -21.89 6.05 -10.78
C GLU A 182 -21.48 5.59 -9.36
N LYS A 183 -20.37 6.11 -8.81
CA LYS A 183 -19.79 5.69 -7.53
C LYS A 183 -19.97 6.78 -6.48
N HIS A 184 -21.20 7.02 -6.06
CA HIS A 184 -21.56 8.15 -5.19
C HIS A 184 -20.87 8.17 -3.81
N THR A 185 -20.25 7.07 -3.38
CA THR A 185 -19.47 6.99 -2.12
C THR A 185 -17.98 7.28 -2.30
N TRP A 186 -17.50 7.46 -3.53
CA TRP A 186 -16.09 7.72 -3.83
C TRP A 186 -15.83 9.22 -3.82
N ASP A 187 -15.44 9.72 -2.64
CA ASP A 187 -15.12 11.11 -2.39
C ASP A 187 -13.61 11.37 -2.55
N LEU A 188 -13.25 12.16 -3.57
CA LEU A 188 -11.84 12.50 -3.83
C LEU A 188 -11.21 13.23 -2.65
N GLU A 189 -11.87 14.25 -2.10
CA GLU A 189 -11.32 15.07 -1.02
C GLU A 189 -11.05 14.23 0.23
N GLY A 190 -11.98 13.31 0.54
CA GLY A 190 -11.81 12.30 1.58
C GLY A 190 -10.59 11.40 1.34
N TYR A 191 -10.35 10.95 0.10
CA TYR A 191 -9.16 10.16 -0.23
C TYR A 191 -7.86 10.96 -0.11
N LEU A 192 -7.82 12.21 -0.60
CA LEU A 192 -6.65 13.08 -0.47
C LEU A 192 -6.29 13.29 1.01
N THR A 193 -7.30 13.66 1.81
CA THR A 193 -7.15 13.96 3.24
C THR A 193 -6.74 12.72 4.04
N SER A 194 -7.40 11.58 3.83
CA SER A 194 -7.12 10.36 4.58
C SER A 194 -5.75 9.75 4.23
N THR A 195 -5.31 9.90 2.97
CA THR A 195 -3.98 9.46 2.54
C THR A 195 -2.89 10.33 3.14
N GLU A 196 -3.03 11.67 3.09
CA GLU A 196 -2.08 12.60 3.74
C GLU A 196 -2.00 12.34 5.25
N ALA A 197 -3.14 12.17 5.93
CA ALA A 197 -3.16 11.84 7.35
C ALA A 197 -2.44 10.52 7.68
N SER A 198 -2.58 9.51 6.83
CA SER A 198 -1.88 8.22 6.98
C SER A 198 -0.37 8.37 6.77
N LEU A 199 0.06 9.21 5.81
CA LEU A 199 1.47 9.51 5.57
C LEU A 199 2.09 10.29 6.73
N VAL A 200 1.35 11.24 7.31
CA VAL A 200 1.75 11.94 8.54
C VAL A 200 1.87 10.95 9.71
N ALA A 201 0.93 10.01 9.86
CA ALA A 201 1.02 8.98 10.88
C ALA A 201 2.26 8.08 10.71
N ILE A 202 2.58 7.69 9.47
CA ILE A 202 3.80 6.93 9.14
C ILE A 202 5.05 7.73 9.52
N GLN A 203 5.15 9.00 9.11
CA GLN A 203 6.30 9.85 9.44
C GLN A 203 6.49 9.99 10.96
N ARG A 204 5.40 10.20 11.71
CA ARG A 204 5.45 10.30 13.18
C ARG A 204 5.96 9.02 13.84
N ILE A 205 5.76 7.85 13.24
CA ILE A 205 6.31 6.59 13.75
C ILE A 205 7.81 6.50 13.40
N ALA A 206 8.18 6.87 12.17
CA ALA A 206 9.56 6.90 11.72
C ALA A 206 10.44 7.80 12.61
N ASP A 207 9.97 9.01 12.94
CA ASP A 207 10.67 9.97 13.80
C ASP A 207 10.96 9.47 15.23
N GLN A 208 10.36 8.34 15.65
CA GLN A 208 10.58 7.74 16.97
C GLN A 208 11.61 6.61 16.98
N VAL A 209 12.02 6.14 15.80
CA VAL A 209 12.96 5.01 15.65
C VAL A 209 14.25 5.40 14.92
N ASP A 210 14.31 6.63 14.40
CA ASP A 210 15.52 7.28 13.89
C ASP A 210 16.49 7.68 15.02
#